data_AF-A0A352Y1T6-F1
#
_entry.id   AF-A0A352Y1T6-F1
#
_cell.length_a   1.000
_cell.length_b   1.000
_cell.length_c   1.000
_cell.angle_alpha   90.00
_cell.angle_beta   90.00
_cell.angle_gamma   90.00
#
_symmetry.space_group_name_H-M   'P 1'
#
loop_
_entity.id
_entity.type
_entity.pdbx_description
1 polymer ?
#
loop_
_entity_poly.entity_id
_entity_poly.type
_entity_poly.pdbx_seq_one_letter_code
_entity_poly.pdbx_strand_id
1 'polypeptide(L)'
;LAPSYYTVDITVPRSLLTETLFEVNQVCEKYGLRVGYVFHAGDGNLHPLIMIPDPEDSDLVERVHSAGREVVELAVSKGGSLSGEHGVGIEKRQYMPLMFN
;
A
#
# COMPACT_ATOMS: atom_id res chain seq x y z
N LEU A 1 11.80 15.95 -7.92
CA LEU A 1 10.82 14.84 -7.99
C LEU A 1 11.48 13.62 -7.37
N ALA A 2 10.74 12.72 -6.72
CA ALA A 2 11.32 11.50 -6.14
C ALA A 2 11.79 10.57 -7.28
N PRO A 3 13.04 10.05 -7.26
CA PRO A 3 13.56 9.20 -8.32
C PRO A 3 12.98 7.77 -8.28
N SER A 4 12.39 7.37 -7.16
CA SER A 4 11.83 6.02 -6.98
C SER A 4 10.54 6.07 -6.15
N TYR A 5 9.77 4.99 -6.21
CA TYR A 5 8.56 4.81 -5.42
C TYR A 5 8.34 3.32 -5.14
N TYR A 6 7.63 3.04 -4.06
CA TYR A 6 7.15 1.72 -3.70
C TYR A 6 5.66 1.59 -4.04
N THR A 7 5.35 0.66 -4.94
CA THR A 7 3.97 0.39 -5.38
C THR A 7 3.32 -0.61 -4.43
N VAL A 8 2.20 -0.24 -3.83
CA VAL A 8 1.41 -1.15 -2.98
C VAL A 8 0.15 -1.59 -3.72
N ASP A 9 0.21 -2.69 -4.45
CA ASP A 9 -0.96 -3.25 -5.16
C ASP A 9 -1.94 -3.91 -4.17
N ILE A 10 -3.15 -3.39 -3.98
CA ILE A 10 -4.17 -3.91 -3.07
C ILE A 10 -5.57 -3.75 -3.67
N THR A 11 -6.53 -4.58 -3.25
CA THR A 11 -7.95 -4.35 -3.59
C THR A 11 -8.78 -4.12 -2.35
N VAL A 12 -9.87 -3.35 -2.49
CA VAL A 12 -10.91 -3.16 -1.47
C VAL A 12 -12.29 -3.16 -2.14
N PRO A 13 -13.38 -3.40 -1.39
CA PRO A 13 -14.72 -3.18 -1.90
C PRO A 13 -14.87 -1.76 -2.46
N ARG A 14 -15.45 -1.63 -3.67
CA ARG A 14 -15.57 -0.34 -4.36
C ARG A 14 -16.25 0.75 -3.54
N SER A 15 -17.20 0.37 -2.68
CA SER A 15 -17.88 1.29 -1.76
C SER A 15 -16.96 1.92 -0.72
N LEU A 16 -15.78 1.34 -0.48
CA LEU A 16 -14.79 1.78 0.51
C LEU A 16 -13.57 2.48 -0.14
N LEU A 17 -13.56 2.70 -1.46
CA LEU A 17 -12.41 3.29 -2.16
C LEU A 17 -12.01 4.66 -1.61
N THR A 18 -12.97 5.58 -1.46
CA THR A 18 -12.72 6.93 -0.96
C THR A 18 -12.18 6.94 0.47
N GLU A 19 -12.77 6.10 1.33
CA GLU A 19 -12.36 5.95 2.73
C GLU A 19 -10.94 5.38 2.80
N THR A 20 -10.66 4.33 2.04
CA THR A 20 -9.34 3.68 1.98
C THR A 20 -8.27 4.67 1.49
N LEU A 21 -8.55 5.50 0.48
CA LEU A 21 -7.62 6.55 0.03
C LEU A 21 -7.28 7.53 1.15
N PHE A 22 -8.27 7.92 1.96
CA PHE A 22 -8.04 8.83 3.08
C PHE A 22 -7.18 8.19 4.17
N GLU A 23 -7.46 6.94 4.54
CA GLU A 23 -6.68 6.23 5.55
C GLU A 23 -5.26 5.92 5.06
N VAL A 24 -5.05 5.59 3.78
CA VAL A 24 -3.70 5.43 3.22
C VAL A 24 -2.90 6.73 3.31
N ASN A 25 -3.55 7.90 3.12
CA ASN A 25 -2.89 9.19 3.36
C ASN A 25 -2.48 9.34 4.83
N GLN A 26 -3.35 8.96 5.77
CA GLN A 26 -3.04 9.02 7.20
C GLN A 26 -1.90 8.07 7.59
N VAL A 27 -1.86 6.86 7.02
CA VAL A 27 -0.73 5.93 7.17
C VAL A 27 0.54 6.59 6.66
N CYS A 28 0.55 7.13 5.44
CA CYS A 28 1.73 7.78 4.89
C CYS A 28 2.18 8.99 5.72
N GLU A 29 1.24 9.81 6.20
CA GLU A 29 1.53 10.96 7.08
C GLU A 29 2.16 10.52 8.41
N LYS A 30 1.65 9.46 9.03
CA LYS A 30 2.21 8.86 10.26
C LYS A 30 3.69 8.49 10.11
N TYR A 31 4.10 8.01 8.92
CA TYR A 31 5.50 7.68 8.62
C TYR A 31 6.29 8.86 8.03
N GLY A 32 5.67 10.03 7.82
CA GLY A 32 6.30 11.19 7.20
C GLY A 32 6.62 10.99 5.71
N LEU A 33 5.78 10.24 5.00
CA LEU A 33 5.94 9.85 3.60
C LEU A 33 4.93 10.56 2.70
N ARG A 34 5.30 10.75 1.45
CA ARG A 34 4.40 11.25 0.41
C ARG A 34 3.89 10.07 -0.42
N VAL A 35 2.64 10.15 -0.87
CA VAL A 35 2.01 9.10 -1.68
C VAL A 35 1.33 9.71 -2.90
N GLY A 36 1.46 9.04 -4.03
CA GLY A 36 0.65 9.25 -5.24
C GLY A 36 -0.27 8.07 -5.48
N TYR A 37 -1.23 8.21 -6.40
CA TYR A 37 -2.19 7.15 -6.67
C TYR A 37 -2.39 6.94 -8.17
N VAL A 38 -2.40 5.67 -8.55
CA VAL A 38 -3.12 5.18 -9.72
C VAL A 38 -4.03 4.05 -9.24
N PHE A 39 -5.22 3.91 -9.82
CA PHE A 39 -6.18 2.91 -9.36
C PHE A 39 -7.20 2.60 -10.44
N HIS A 40 -7.69 1.37 -10.43
CA HIS A 40 -8.83 0.94 -11.22
C HIS A 40 -10.09 1.08 -10.37
N ALA A 41 -10.73 2.25 -10.46
CA ALA A 41 -11.93 2.53 -9.68
C ALA A 41 -13.07 1.53 -9.92
N GLY A 42 -13.12 0.94 -11.13
CA GLY A 42 -14.19 0.04 -11.57
C GLY A 42 -14.23 -1.32 -10.86
N ASP A 43 -13.07 -1.79 -10.39
CA ASP A 43 -12.91 -3.09 -9.72
C ASP A 43 -12.41 -2.96 -8.26
N GLY A 44 -11.97 -1.78 -7.84
CA GLY A 44 -11.52 -1.54 -6.47
C GLY A 44 -10.02 -1.79 -6.25
N ASN A 45 -9.23 -1.92 -7.30
CA ASN A 45 -7.77 -2.07 -7.22
C ASN A 45 -7.06 -0.73 -7.05
N LEU A 46 -6.34 -0.53 -5.94
CA LEU A 46 -5.52 0.66 -5.67
C LEU A 46 -4.03 0.35 -5.80
N HIS A 47 -3.30 1.35 -6.29
CA HIS A 47 -1.85 1.39 -6.27
C HIS A 47 -1.38 2.69 -5.61
N PRO A 48 -1.32 2.76 -4.27
CA PRO A 48 -0.55 3.77 -3.58
C PRO A 48 0.93 3.66 -3.98
N LEU A 49 1.46 4.77 -4.49
CA LEU A 49 2.85 4.93 -4.91
C LEU A 49 3.56 5.74 -3.82
N ILE A 50 4.14 5.05 -2.84
CA ILE A 50 4.85 5.68 -1.72
C ILE A 50 6.20 6.18 -2.24
N MET A 51 6.43 7.48 -2.17
CA MET A 51 7.56 8.15 -2.82
C MET A 51 8.86 7.97 -2.03
N ILE A 52 9.94 7.61 -2.72
CA ILE A 52 11.28 7.42 -2.15
C ILE A 52 12.21 8.50 -2.74
N PRO A 53 12.39 9.65 -2.05
CA PRO A 53 13.28 10.71 -2.51
C PRO A 53 14.77 10.33 -2.50
N ASP A 54 15.18 9.47 -1.57
CA ASP A 54 16.57 9.00 -1.41
C ASP A 54 16.59 7.48 -1.13
N PRO A 55 16.84 6.63 -2.15
CA PRO A 55 16.86 5.18 -1.97
C PRO A 55 18.04 4.65 -1.13
N GLU A 56 19.08 5.45 -0.92
CA GLU A 56 20.25 5.04 -0.13
C GLU A 56 20.05 5.28 1.39
N ASP A 57 19.01 6.03 1.77
CA ASP A 57 18.59 6.24 3.16
C ASP A 57 17.83 5.00 3.66
N SER A 58 18.52 4.15 4.44
CA SER A 58 17.95 2.94 5.00
C SER A 58 16.77 3.17 5.95
N ASP A 59 16.78 4.29 6.70
CA ASP A 59 15.71 4.61 7.65
C ASP A 59 14.45 5.05 6.91
N LEU A 60 14.61 5.79 5.80
CA LEU A 60 13.51 6.10 4.89
C LEU A 60 12.93 4.81 4.28
N VAL A 61 13.77 3.92 3.77
CA VAL A 61 13.34 2.66 3.16
C VAL A 61 12.57 1.78 4.17
N GLU A 62 13.04 1.68 5.40
CA GLU A 62 12.35 0.92 6.45
C GLU A 62 10.96 1.51 6.78
N ARG A 63 10.85 2.85 6.85
CA ARG A 63 9.55 3.52 7.00
C ARG A 63 8.62 3.25 5.83
N VAL A 64 9.14 3.23 4.60
CA VAL A 64 8.36 2.91 3.39
C VAL A 64 7.81 1.49 3.44
N HIS A 65 8.62 0.51 3.83
CA HIS A 65 8.17 -0.87 4.00
C HIS A 65 7.15 -1.01 5.14
N SER A 66 7.37 -0.32 6.26
CA SER A 66 6.43 -0.29 7.39
C SER A 66 5.08 0.30 6.98
N ALA A 67 5.08 1.42 6.25
CA ALA A 67 3.86 2.02 5.71
C ALA A 67 3.16 1.08 4.72
N GLY A 68 3.90 0.45 3.82
CA GLY A 68 3.35 -0.51 2.86
C GLY A 68 2.69 -1.71 3.53
N ARG A 69 3.28 -2.23 4.61
CA ARG A 69 2.69 -3.28 5.44
C ARG A 69 1.36 -2.84 6.04
N GLU A 70 1.30 -1.65 6.64
CA GLU A 70 0.09 -1.12 7.27
C GLU A 70 -1.02 -0.88 6.24
N VAL A 71 -0.68 -0.49 5.01
CA VAL A 71 -1.64 -0.39 3.88
C VAL A 71 -2.19 -1.76 3.48
N VAL A 72 -1.36 -2.81 3.46
CA VAL A 72 -1.81 -4.18 3.21
C VAL A 72 -2.74 -4.67 4.32
N GLU A 73 -2.37 -4.47 5.58
CA GLU A 73 -3.20 -4.80 6.75
C GLU A 73 -4.55 -4.06 6.70
N LEU A 74 -4.54 -2.78 6.33
CA LEU A 74 -5.73 -1.97 6.12
C LEU A 74 -6.65 -2.58 5.05
N ALA A 75 -6.12 -2.91 3.87
CA ALA A 75 -6.90 -3.49 2.78
C ALA A 75 -7.58 -4.80 3.20
N VAL A 76 -6.82 -5.70 3.83
CA VAL A 76 -7.33 -6.99 4.30
C VAL A 76 -8.38 -6.81 5.39
N SER A 77 -8.19 -5.87 6.32
CA SER A 77 -9.16 -5.57 7.39
C SER A 77 -10.52 -5.11 6.86
N LYS A 78 -10.56 -4.55 5.64
CA LYS A 78 -11.78 -4.10 4.94
C LYS A 78 -12.41 -5.18 4.04
N GLY A 79 -11.95 -6.43 4.14
CA GLY A 79 -12.40 -7.53 3.26
C GLY A 79 -11.83 -7.45 1.85
N GLY A 80 -10.70 -6.75 1.70
CA GLY A 80 -9.93 -6.65 0.47
C GLY A 80 -8.88 -7.75 0.29
N SER A 81 -7.99 -7.56 -0.69
CA SER A 81 -6.85 -8.45 -0.95
C SER A 81 -5.53 -7.72 -0.78
N LEU A 82 -4.54 -8.43 -0.24
CA LEU A 82 -3.15 -7.97 -0.17
C LEU A 82 -2.48 -7.80 -1.54
N SER A 83 -3.06 -8.35 -2.61
CA SER A 83 -2.65 -8.12 -4.00
C SER A 83 -3.87 -8.12 -4.92
N GLY A 84 -3.95 -7.12 -5.79
CA GLY A 84 -4.93 -7.02 -6.86
C GLY A 84 -4.52 -7.78 -8.10
N GLU A 85 -3.34 -7.48 -8.64
CA GLU A 85 -2.89 -8.02 -9.94
C GLU A 85 -1.41 -8.44 -10.01
N HIS A 86 -0.54 -7.99 -9.10
CA HIS A 86 0.92 -8.25 -9.21
C HIS A 86 1.36 -9.57 -8.54
N GLY A 87 0.49 -10.19 -7.76
CA GLY A 87 0.76 -11.41 -7.02
C GLY A 87 1.52 -11.17 -5.70
N VAL A 88 1.89 -12.27 -5.05
CA VAL A 88 2.43 -12.25 -3.67
C VAL A 88 3.95 -12.11 -3.66
N GLY A 89 4.65 -12.92 -4.47
CA GLY A 89 6.11 -12.94 -4.53
C GLY A 89 6.78 -13.19 -3.18
N ILE A 90 8.03 -12.74 -3.05
CA ILE A 90 8.76 -12.74 -1.76
C ILE A 90 8.25 -11.63 -0.84
N GLU A 91 7.93 -10.47 -1.42
CA GLU A 91 7.55 -9.25 -0.69
C GLU A 91 6.33 -9.46 0.22
N LYS A 92 5.24 -10.03 -0.31
CA LYS A 92 3.99 -10.19 0.45
C LYS A 92 3.80 -11.56 1.09
N ARG A 93 4.74 -12.50 0.89
CA ARG A 93 4.61 -13.88 1.40
C ARG A 93 4.34 -13.91 2.90
N GLN A 94 5.02 -13.03 3.64
CA GLN A 94 4.87 -12.90 5.09
C GLN A 94 3.50 -12.36 5.52
N TYR A 95 2.75 -11.71 4.62
CA TYR A 95 1.43 -11.14 4.88
C TYR A 95 0.27 -12.07 4.52
N MET A 96 0.53 -13.18 3.82
CA MET A 96 -0.49 -14.19 3.49
C MET A 96 -1.36 -14.64 4.66
N PRO A 97 -0.82 -14.86 5.89
CA PRO A 97 -1.64 -15.23 7.03
C PRO A 97 -2.73 -14.21 7.40
N LEU A 98 -2.61 -12.94 6.98
CA LEU A 98 -3.65 -11.93 7.21
C LEU A 98 -4.95 -12.26 6.47
N MET A 99 -4.88 -12.91 5.30
CA MET A 99 -6.06 -13.21 4.47
C MET A 99 -6.67 -14.59 4.73
N PHE A 100 -5.90 -15.53 5.29
CA PHE A 100 -6.27 -16.95 5.30
C PHE A 100 -6.33 -17.58 6.70
N ASN A 101 -6.19 -16.80 7.76
CA ASN A 101 -6.27 -17.27 9.15
C ASN A 101 -7.61 -16.96 9.80
#